data_AF-A0A167X2S5-F1
#
_entry.id   AF-A0A167X2S5-F1
#
_cell.length_a   1.000
_cell.length_b   1.000
_cell.length_c   1.000
_cell.angle_alpha   90.00
_cell.angle_beta   90.00
_cell.angle_gamma   90.00
#
_symmetry.space_group_name_H-M   'P 1'
#
loop_
_entity.id
_entity.type
_entity.pdbx_description
1 polymer ?
#
loop_
_entity_poly.entity_id
_entity_poly.type
_entity_poly.pdbx_seq_one_letter_code
_entity_poly.pdbx_strand_id
1 'polypeptide(L)'
;MVLEGETKEVTITLENTSSCPVDYLFFTFQDSTTQRLQTAVQNKDLSPSDIYELEAQLITHPPLRWKRGGEAADDEDPDRNVFIPPHSKQTFTLEIFAKPGLFEAVVQVDYGCADSEKISGMPDVFYSRRITIPIAITVNACIEIVRCDILPFSGAFSQLVGQGDSEKSAEGSEDSLRVTDYSSILLKGGNGGGSKFTPGYNDHCLMIIDLCNAWPIPITVELDVLRDEDSDTAPLPPLLPADKKPLAFKIVDVLPPGHISRFVFPVPRLYISDPTKQIPSLSSHSKRQFVVSAHKVSYDTEVTAREMFWYRERLIGLLNCSWKEGDMTRDSDHSWRNELERGRKGIVDMRNLKLLPRMIDSLRVDDLEIGFDIERFTSDPNITSNSNQSTNSTDVQDSTDPSQQCSTVPTSGLGTSSLQSSISRLSASTFRVPKSEFLTLKVFLQNNSPTMPIHPLLRLQPSVRNQPHTHALDLQRRLAWTGMLQQGLPVLGPKEKAVVEVGITALCTGEFEIGASVEEIRSLPPIMQNQENDNDGNDGKKEESYAIEDMGILGGALRSRRIWHSRIPCVLLAD
;
A
#
# COMPACT_ATOMS: atom_id res chain seq x y z
N MET A 1 6.43 -35.62 6.31
CA MET A 1 5.31 -34.87 5.72
C MET A 1 5.16 -33.55 6.45
N VAL A 2 5.06 -32.46 5.71
CA VAL A 2 4.83 -31.07 6.15
C VAL A 2 3.85 -30.41 5.18
N LEU A 3 3.13 -29.37 5.60
CA LEU A 3 2.25 -28.60 4.73
C LEU A 3 2.97 -27.39 4.16
N GLU A 4 2.56 -26.91 2.99
CA GLU A 4 3.11 -25.72 2.35
C GLU A 4 3.08 -24.51 3.30
N GLY A 5 4.23 -23.85 3.46
CA GLY A 5 4.41 -22.72 4.36
C GLY A 5 4.58 -23.08 5.84
N GLU A 6 4.52 -24.37 6.21
CA GLU A 6 4.82 -24.85 7.56
C GLU A 6 6.33 -24.77 7.84
N THR A 7 6.68 -24.30 9.04
CA THR A 7 8.05 -24.41 9.58
C THR A 7 8.08 -25.49 10.63
N LYS A 8 8.90 -26.52 10.41
CA LYS A 8 9.03 -27.67 11.32
C LYS A 8 10.45 -27.81 11.85
N GLU A 9 10.57 -28.00 13.15
CA GLU A 9 11.85 -28.26 13.80
C GLU A 9 12.17 -29.77 13.77
N VAL A 10 13.42 -30.11 13.45
CA VAL A 10 13.96 -31.46 13.40
C VAL A 10 15.30 -31.48 14.12
N THR A 11 15.54 -32.46 14.96
CA THR A 11 16.81 -32.59 15.69
C THR A 11 17.70 -33.65 15.05
N ILE A 12 19.01 -33.37 14.97
CA ILE A 12 20.05 -34.31 14.55
C ILE A 12 21.01 -34.50 15.70
N THR A 13 21.25 -35.75 16.10
CA THR A 13 22.24 -36.09 17.12
C THR A 13 23.48 -36.67 16.45
N LEU A 14 24.63 -36.04 16.69
CA LEU A 14 25.94 -36.51 16.24
C LEU A 14 26.66 -37.18 17.42
N GLU A 15 27.25 -38.35 17.18
CA GLU A 15 28.05 -39.09 18.16
C GLU A 15 29.51 -39.10 17.72
N ASN A 16 30.40 -38.58 18.57
CA ASN A 16 31.83 -38.65 18.34
C ASN A 16 32.36 -40.01 18.81
N THR A 17 32.63 -40.92 17.88
CA THR A 17 33.20 -42.24 18.20
C THR A 17 34.73 -42.25 18.31
N SER A 18 35.38 -41.11 18.06
CA SER A 18 36.83 -41.00 18.05
C SER A 18 37.39 -40.63 19.42
N SER A 19 38.70 -40.83 19.59
CA SER A 19 39.45 -40.45 20.80
C SER A 19 39.83 -38.97 20.83
N CYS A 20 39.59 -38.22 19.74
CA CYS A 20 39.90 -36.80 19.64
C CYS A 20 38.61 -35.96 19.76
N PRO A 21 38.67 -34.75 20.34
CA PRO A 21 37.53 -33.85 20.34
C PRO A 21 37.21 -33.39 18.91
N VAL A 22 35.95 -33.05 18.67
CA VAL A 22 35.52 -32.30 17.48
C VAL A 22 35.24 -30.88 17.94
N ASP A 23 36.04 -29.93 17.47
CA ASP A 23 35.96 -28.49 17.78
C ASP A 23 35.59 -27.64 16.54
N TYR A 24 35.58 -28.26 15.37
CA TYR A 24 35.12 -27.68 14.12
C TYR A 24 33.90 -28.46 13.62
N LEU A 25 32.76 -27.77 13.48
CA LEU A 25 31.57 -28.25 12.80
C LEU A 25 31.03 -27.17 11.87
N PHE A 26 30.85 -27.52 10.60
CA PHE A 26 30.29 -26.66 9.59
C PHE A 26 29.13 -27.34 8.89
N PHE A 27 27.93 -26.78 9.05
CA PHE A 27 26.71 -27.28 8.41
C PHE A 27 26.53 -26.61 7.04
N THR A 28 26.43 -27.42 6.00
CA THR A 28 26.01 -27.02 4.65
C THR A 28 24.71 -27.71 4.30
N PHE A 29 23.80 -26.98 3.66
CA PHE A 29 22.48 -27.48 3.29
C PHE A 29 22.35 -27.52 1.77
N GLN A 30 21.80 -28.62 1.25
CA GLN A 30 21.42 -28.76 -0.15
C GLN A 30 19.98 -29.25 -0.23
N ASP A 31 19.25 -28.84 -1.26
CA ASP A 31 17.84 -29.20 -1.43
C ASP A 31 17.42 -29.24 -2.90
N SER A 32 16.30 -29.91 -3.16
CA SER A 32 15.76 -30.11 -4.52
C SER A 32 15.21 -28.85 -5.20
N THR A 33 14.88 -27.81 -4.44
CA THR A 33 14.29 -26.56 -4.97
C THR A 33 15.37 -25.57 -5.41
N THR A 34 16.45 -25.43 -4.63
CA THR A 34 17.53 -24.47 -4.89
C THR A 34 18.19 -24.71 -6.25
N GLN A 35 18.50 -25.96 -6.60
CA GLN A 35 19.12 -26.26 -7.89
C GLN A 35 18.20 -25.91 -9.06
N ARG A 36 16.88 -26.16 -8.92
CA ARG A 36 15.89 -25.84 -9.96
C ARG A 36 15.76 -24.33 -10.15
N LEU A 37 15.69 -23.58 -9.05
CA LEU A 37 15.63 -22.12 -9.06
C LEU A 37 16.91 -21.51 -9.67
N GLN A 38 18.09 -21.99 -9.27
CA GLN A 38 19.36 -21.54 -9.86
C GLN A 38 19.45 -21.83 -11.37
N THR A 39 18.99 -23.00 -11.80
CA THR A 39 18.93 -23.35 -13.24
C THR A 39 17.96 -22.43 -13.99
N ALA A 40 16.82 -22.10 -13.37
CA ALA A 40 15.84 -21.18 -13.96
C ALA A 40 16.37 -19.74 -14.07
N VAL A 41 17.11 -19.24 -13.06
CA VAL A 41 17.75 -17.91 -13.09
C VAL A 41 18.79 -17.81 -14.21
N GLN A 42 19.48 -18.90 -14.55
CA GLN A 42 20.43 -18.92 -15.66
C GLN A 42 19.76 -18.89 -17.04
N ASN A 43 18.44 -19.11 -17.11
CA ASN A 43 17.70 -19.02 -18.35
C ASN A 43 17.59 -17.55 -18.81
N LYS A 44 18.07 -17.27 -20.03
CA LYS A 44 18.12 -15.91 -20.60
C LYS A 44 16.79 -15.42 -21.17
N ASP A 45 15.78 -16.28 -21.23
CA ASP A 45 14.48 -15.97 -21.83
C ASP A 45 13.48 -15.33 -20.83
N LEU A 46 13.85 -15.22 -19.55
CA LEU A 46 12.98 -14.69 -18.50
C LEU A 46 12.99 -13.15 -18.45
N SER A 47 11.87 -12.57 -18.04
CA SER A 47 11.79 -11.13 -17.81
C SER A 47 12.58 -10.72 -16.55
N PRO A 48 13.03 -9.45 -16.43
CA PRO A 48 13.70 -8.99 -15.22
C PRO A 48 12.85 -9.15 -13.95
N SER A 49 11.52 -9.05 -14.07
CA SER A 49 10.59 -9.31 -12.96
C SER A 49 10.61 -10.79 -12.55
N ASP A 50 10.60 -11.71 -13.51
CA ASP A 50 10.63 -13.15 -13.22
C ASP A 50 11.97 -13.57 -12.61
N ILE A 51 13.08 -13.00 -13.09
CA ILE A 51 14.41 -13.22 -12.51
C ILE A 51 14.43 -12.76 -11.05
N TYR A 52 13.89 -11.57 -10.77
CA TYR A 52 13.78 -11.06 -9.41
C TYR A 52 13.00 -12.03 -8.52
N GLU A 53 11.85 -12.56 -8.99
CA GLU A 53 11.07 -13.52 -8.21
C GLU A 53 11.86 -14.78 -7.84
N LEU A 54 12.59 -15.34 -8.80
CA LEU A 54 13.40 -16.54 -8.57
C LEU A 54 14.55 -16.26 -7.58
N GLU A 55 15.22 -15.12 -7.72
CA GLU A 55 16.26 -14.69 -6.78
C GLU A 55 15.69 -14.44 -5.37
N ALA A 56 14.50 -13.84 -5.30
CA ALA A 56 13.85 -13.54 -4.04
C ALA A 56 13.40 -14.83 -3.33
N GLN A 57 12.88 -15.82 -4.07
CA GLN A 57 12.57 -17.16 -3.54
C GLN A 57 13.79 -17.90 -3.00
N LEU A 58 14.98 -17.67 -3.57
CA LEU A 58 16.24 -18.23 -3.06
C LEU A 58 16.68 -17.57 -1.74
N ILE A 59 16.42 -16.27 -1.56
CA ILE A 59 16.92 -15.49 -0.42
C ILE A 59 15.96 -15.50 0.78
N THR A 60 14.67 -15.28 0.58
CA THR A 60 13.74 -14.89 1.67
C THR A 60 13.55 -16.00 2.71
N HIS A 61 13.47 -17.27 2.30
CA HIS A 61 13.33 -18.40 3.21
C HIS A 61 14.14 -19.60 2.73
N PRO A 62 15.37 -19.85 3.19
CA PRO A 62 16.07 -21.09 2.85
C PRO A 62 15.28 -22.30 3.39
N PRO A 63 15.12 -23.40 2.63
CA PRO A 63 14.38 -24.58 3.08
C PRO A 63 14.90 -25.23 4.36
N LEU A 64 16.20 -25.08 4.63
CA LEU A 64 16.88 -25.62 5.81
C LEU A 64 17.68 -24.52 6.48
N ARG A 65 17.55 -24.41 7.80
CA ARG A 65 18.34 -23.50 8.63
C ARG A 65 18.77 -24.19 9.91
N TRP A 66 20.03 -24.00 10.32
CA TRP A 66 20.46 -24.41 11.66
C TRP A 66 20.03 -23.35 12.69
N LYS A 67 19.23 -23.76 13.67
CA LYS A 67 18.85 -22.91 14.80
C LYS A 67 19.98 -22.92 15.84
N ARG A 68 20.80 -21.87 15.85
CA ARG A 68 21.85 -21.68 16.86
C ARG A 68 21.21 -21.10 18.12
N GLY A 69 21.27 -21.84 19.23
CA GLY A 69 20.72 -21.43 20.53
C GLY A 69 19.40 -22.13 20.88
N GLY A 70 19.46 -23.02 21.87
CA GLY A 70 18.31 -23.46 22.66
C GLY A 70 18.21 -22.66 23.96
N GLU A 71 17.14 -22.85 24.74
CA GLU A 71 16.77 -22.14 25.98
C GLU A 71 17.78 -22.17 27.15
N ALA A 72 19.04 -22.56 26.90
CA ALA A 72 20.14 -22.58 27.86
C ALA A 72 21.36 -21.78 27.35
N ALA A 73 21.11 -20.62 26.73
CA ALA A 73 22.14 -19.73 26.21
C ALA A 73 22.07 -18.34 26.88
N ASP A 74 22.05 -18.34 28.22
CA ASP A 74 22.67 -17.26 28.99
C ASP A 74 24.16 -17.64 29.09
N ASP A 75 25.00 -17.27 28.11
CA ASP A 75 26.47 -17.24 28.25
C ASP A 75 27.12 -16.70 26.96
N GLU A 76 28.14 -15.86 27.17
CA GLU A 76 28.72 -14.87 26.27
C GLU A 76 29.52 -15.37 25.04
N ASP A 77 29.34 -16.60 24.56
CA ASP A 77 30.13 -17.13 23.42
C ASP A 77 29.30 -17.94 22.39
N PRO A 78 29.03 -17.41 21.18
CA PRO A 78 28.28 -18.11 20.13
C PRO A 78 29.00 -19.35 19.56
N ASP A 79 30.30 -19.49 19.78
CA ASP A 79 31.14 -20.60 19.30
C ASP A 79 31.17 -21.81 20.26
N ARG A 80 30.61 -21.69 21.47
CA ARG A 80 30.62 -22.78 22.47
C ARG A 80 29.74 -23.98 22.07
N ASN A 81 28.85 -23.81 21.10
CA ASN A 81 27.92 -24.84 20.62
C ASN A 81 28.54 -25.84 19.61
N VAL A 82 29.84 -25.75 19.33
CA VAL A 82 30.51 -26.48 18.23
C VAL A 82 31.45 -27.59 18.75
N PHE A 83 31.47 -27.85 20.07
CA PHE A 83 32.39 -28.80 20.70
C PHE A 83 31.74 -30.13 21.09
N ILE A 84 32.19 -31.25 20.49
CA ILE A 84 31.80 -32.61 20.85
C ILE A 84 33.01 -33.36 21.45
N PRO A 85 33.05 -33.58 22.78
CA PRO A 85 34.08 -34.39 23.42
C PRO A 85 34.22 -35.80 22.81
N PRO A 86 35.38 -36.45 22.95
CA PRO A 86 35.54 -37.87 22.63
C PRO A 86 34.45 -38.72 23.28
N HIS A 87 33.89 -39.67 22.52
CA HIS A 87 32.88 -40.63 23.01
C HIS A 87 31.60 -39.97 23.56
N SER A 88 31.26 -38.77 23.11
CA SER A 88 30.06 -38.04 23.54
C SER A 88 29.10 -37.75 22.38
N LYS A 89 27.89 -37.32 22.73
CA LYS A 89 26.83 -36.99 21.78
C LYS A 89 26.42 -35.53 21.94
N GLN A 90 26.13 -34.88 20.82
CA GLN A 90 25.54 -33.54 20.82
C GLN A 90 24.38 -33.48 19.84
N THR A 91 23.32 -32.78 20.23
CA THR A 91 22.10 -32.63 19.44
C THR A 91 21.99 -31.21 18.89
N PHE A 92 21.68 -31.11 17.61
CA PHE A 92 21.52 -29.87 16.86
C PHE A 92 20.09 -29.77 16.36
N THR A 93 19.48 -28.59 16.52
CA THR A 93 18.11 -28.33 16.05
C THR A 93 18.14 -27.63 14.69
N LEU A 94 17.54 -28.26 13.69
CA LEU A 94 17.35 -27.71 12.35
C LEU A 94 15.89 -27.27 12.18
N GLU A 95 15.70 -26.19 11.43
CA GLU A 95 14.39 -25.73 10.98
C GLU A 95 14.23 -26.07 9.50
N ILE A 96 13.11 -26.69 9.16
CA ILE A 96 12.71 -27.02 7.79
C ILE A 96 11.52 -26.14 7.42
N PHE A 97 11.68 -25.32 6.38
CA PHE A 97 10.60 -24.53 5.79
C PHE A 97 10.04 -25.25 4.55
N ALA A 98 8.74 -25.55 4.59
CA ALA A 98 8.06 -26.33 3.57
C ALA A 98 7.74 -25.50 2.31
N LYS A 99 8.62 -25.54 1.32
CA LYS A 99 8.40 -24.93 0.00
C LYS A 99 7.67 -25.86 -0.97
N PRO A 100 6.86 -25.32 -1.90
CA PRO A 100 6.35 -26.07 -3.04
C PRO A 100 7.48 -26.77 -3.80
N GLY A 101 7.32 -28.06 -4.07
CA GLY A 101 8.29 -28.85 -4.82
C GLY A 101 9.55 -29.27 -4.04
N LEU A 102 9.62 -29.04 -2.73
CA LEU A 102 10.64 -29.63 -1.86
C LEU A 102 10.29 -31.10 -1.58
N PHE A 103 11.15 -32.02 -2.03
CA PHE A 103 10.99 -33.45 -1.77
C PHE A 103 12.26 -34.13 -1.24
N GLU A 104 13.43 -33.50 -1.43
CA GLU A 104 14.70 -34.01 -0.97
C GLU A 104 15.55 -32.88 -0.39
N ALA A 105 16.19 -33.17 0.74
CA ALA A 105 17.08 -32.29 1.47
C ALA A 105 18.30 -33.09 1.93
N VAL A 106 19.48 -32.46 1.91
CA VAL A 106 20.72 -33.09 2.34
C VAL A 106 21.44 -32.16 3.30
N VAL A 107 21.69 -32.64 4.51
CA VAL A 107 22.51 -31.96 5.51
C VAL A 107 23.93 -32.51 5.41
N GLN A 108 24.86 -31.65 5.02
CA GLN A 108 26.28 -31.96 4.99
C GLN A 108 26.94 -31.35 6.22
N VAL A 109 27.64 -32.18 6.99
CA VAL A 109 28.38 -31.72 8.17
C VAL A 109 29.85 -31.99 7.93
N ASP A 110 30.62 -30.91 7.79
CA ASP A 110 32.07 -30.96 7.73
C ASP A 110 32.60 -30.78 9.15
N TYR A 111 33.38 -31.77 9.62
CA TYR A 111 33.86 -31.82 11.00
C TYR A 111 35.36 -32.09 11.07
N GLY A 112 36.00 -31.61 12.14
CA GLY A 112 37.44 -31.75 12.32
C GLY A 112 37.90 -31.43 13.75
N CYS A 113 39.21 -31.59 13.96
CA CYS A 113 39.91 -31.18 15.18
C CYS A 113 40.94 -30.10 14.78
N ALA A 114 40.59 -28.84 15.02
CA ALA A 114 41.30 -27.61 14.80
C ALA A 114 41.67 -27.00 16.17
N ASP A 115 42.52 -27.72 16.93
CA ASP A 115 43.11 -27.35 18.22
C ASP A 115 42.93 -25.86 18.59
N SER A 116 41.83 -25.55 19.29
CA SER A 116 41.27 -24.19 19.45
C SER A 116 42.18 -23.21 20.18
N GLU A 117 43.29 -23.68 20.76
CA GLU A 117 44.33 -22.85 21.39
C GLU A 117 45.29 -22.20 20.39
N LYS A 118 45.19 -22.50 19.07
CA LYS A 118 46.06 -21.96 17.99
C LYS A 118 45.29 -21.20 16.90
N ILE A 119 44.23 -20.47 17.24
CA ILE A 119 43.44 -19.67 16.27
C ILE A 119 44.28 -18.59 15.56
N SER A 120 45.46 -18.24 16.09
CA SER A 120 46.45 -17.36 15.45
C SER A 120 47.39 -18.05 14.43
N GLY A 121 47.18 -19.34 14.14
CA GLY A 121 48.03 -20.12 13.23
C GLY A 121 47.32 -21.33 12.64
N MET A 122 46.18 -21.12 11.99
CA MET A 122 45.57 -22.17 11.17
C MET A 122 46.60 -22.61 10.10
N PRO A 123 46.92 -23.92 9.98
CA PRO A 123 47.84 -24.39 8.94
C PRO A 123 47.26 -24.09 7.55
N ASP A 124 48.15 -23.89 6.57
CA ASP A 124 47.80 -23.64 5.15
C ASP A 124 46.90 -24.74 4.54
N VAL A 125 46.91 -25.94 5.17
CA VAL A 125 46.06 -27.07 4.82
C VAL A 125 45.36 -27.60 6.08
N PHE A 126 44.03 -27.53 6.11
CA PHE A 126 43.17 -28.11 7.14
C PHE A 126 42.38 -29.30 6.57
N TYR A 127 42.45 -30.46 7.23
CA TYR A 127 41.72 -31.66 6.82
C TYR A 127 40.43 -31.77 7.62
N SER A 128 39.30 -31.72 6.91
CA SER A 128 37.97 -32.02 7.47
C SER A 128 37.46 -33.36 6.96
N ARG A 129 36.58 -33.99 7.74
CA ARG A 129 35.78 -35.13 7.31
C ARG A 129 34.36 -34.67 7.06
N ARG A 130 33.68 -35.29 6.11
CA ARG A 130 32.30 -34.98 5.75
C ARG A 130 31.39 -36.14 6.08
N ILE A 131 30.28 -35.85 6.76
CA ILE A 131 29.13 -36.76 6.85
C ILE A 131 27.95 -36.13 6.13
N THR A 132 27.15 -36.96 5.46
CA THR A 132 26.01 -36.53 4.65
C THR A 132 24.76 -37.25 5.15
N ILE A 133 23.75 -36.48 5.52
CA ILE A 133 22.50 -36.98 6.10
C ILE A 133 21.37 -36.61 5.13
N PRO A 134 20.88 -37.56 4.32
CA PRO A 134 19.74 -37.33 3.44
C PRO A 134 18.43 -37.32 4.25
N ILE A 135 17.56 -36.37 3.93
CA ILE A 135 16.25 -36.18 4.53
C ILE A 135 15.21 -36.21 3.41
N ALA A 136 14.35 -37.24 3.44
CA ALA A 136 13.19 -37.33 2.56
C ALA A 136 12.07 -36.44 3.09
N ILE A 137 11.58 -35.50 2.28
CA ILE A 137 10.54 -34.54 2.66
C ILE A 137 9.34 -34.74 1.72
N THR A 138 8.15 -34.49 2.22
CA THR A 138 6.93 -34.45 1.41
C THR A 138 6.16 -33.22 1.81
N VAL A 139 6.03 -32.26 0.90
CA VAL A 139 5.26 -31.04 1.07
C VAL A 139 3.92 -31.20 0.37
N ASN A 140 2.83 -31.09 1.13
CA ASN A 140 1.48 -31.08 0.58
C ASN A 140 0.96 -29.63 0.48
N ALA A 141 0.14 -29.36 -0.53
CA ALA A 141 -0.57 -28.08 -0.65
C ALA A 141 -1.46 -27.85 0.58
N CYS A 142 -1.60 -26.58 0.98
CA CYS A 142 -2.33 -26.19 2.17
C CYS A 142 -3.42 -25.16 1.83
N ILE A 143 -3.00 -23.93 1.49
CA ILE A 143 -3.86 -22.84 1.06
C ILE A 143 -3.42 -22.39 -0.33
N GLU A 144 -4.35 -22.34 -1.26
CA GLU A 144 -4.10 -21.85 -2.62
C GLU A 144 -4.80 -20.51 -2.85
N ILE A 145 -4.08 -19.55 -3.43
CA ILE A 145 -4.67 -18.29 -3.89
C ILE A 145 -5.29 -18.52 -5.26
N VAL A 146 -6.62 -18.60 -5.33
CA VAL A 146 -7.36 -18.89 -6.58
C VAL A 146 -7.53 -17.64 -7.42
N ARG A 147 -7.82 -16.51 -6.79
CA ARG A 147 -8.11 -15.25 -7.47
C ARG A 147 -7.74 -14.05 -6.61
N CYS A 148 -7.29 -12.98 -7.26
CA CYS A 148 -7.10 -11.67 -6.67
C CYS A 148 -7.66 -10.59 -7.60
N ASP A 149 -8.38 -9.61 -7.07
CA ASP A 149 -8.83 -8.42 -7.80
C ASP A 149 -8.72 -7.17 -6.91
N ILE A 150 -8.51 -6.01 -7.53
CA ILE A 150 -8.49 -4.71 -6.87
C ILE A 150 -9.46 -3.80 -7.60
N LEU A 151 -10.41 -3.23 -6.87
CA LEU A 151 -11.47 -2.39 -7.39
C LEU A 151 -11.38 -0.99 -6.79
N PRO A 152 -11.74 0.07 -7.54
CA PRO A 152 -11.84 1.40 -6.96
C PRO A 152 -12.92 1.41 -5.88
N PHE A 153 -12.61 1.99 -4.72
CA PHE A 153 -13.57 2.12 -3.63
C PHE A 153 -14.10 3.56 -3.60
N SER A 154 -15.39 3.73 -3.91
CA SER A 154 -16.06 5.02 -3.76
C SER A 154 -16.70 5.08 -2.38
N GLY A 155 -16.32 6.06 -1.55
CA GLY A 155 -16.89 6.19 -0.20
C GLY A 155 -18.36 6.58 -0.11
N ALA A 156 -19.12 6.58 -1.21
CA ALA A 156 -20.59 6.50 -1.14
C ALA A 156 -21.06 5.34 -0.24
N PHE A 157 -20.30 4.25 -0.19
CA PHE A 157 -20.55 3.12 0.70
C PHE A 157 -20.33 3.43 2.18
N SER A 158 -19.36 4.28 2.53
CA SER A 158 -19.08 4.67 3.92
C SER A 158 -20.21 5.51 4.51
N GLN A 159 -20.80 6.41 3.72
CA GLN A 159 -21.96 7.21 4.13
C GLN A 159 -23.23 6.37 4.33
N LEU A 160 -23.45 5.34 3.50
CA LEU A 160 -24.59 4.42 3.63
C LEU A 160 -24.49 3.53 4.88
N VAL A 161 -23.29 3.10 5.25
CA VAL A 161 -23.08 2.24 6.43
C VAL A 161 -23.06 3.06 7.73
N GLY A 162 -22.56 4.30 7.71
CA GLY A 162 -22.53 5.20 8.87
C GLY A 162 -23.88 5.74 9.33
N GLN A 163 -24.98 5.47 8.60
CA GLN A 163 -26.35 5.79 9.02
C GLN A 163 -27.02 4.68 9.85
N GLY A 164 -26.36 3.54 10.06
CA GLY A 164 -26.82 2.51 11.01
C GLY A 164 -26.38 2.88 12.42
N ASP A 165 -27.35 3.10 13.32
CA ASP A 165 -27.17 3.39 14.75
C ASP A 165 -25.96 2.66 15.36
N SER A 166 -24.93 3.41 15.75
CA SER A 166 -23.85 2.92 16.60
C SER A 166 -23.73 3.80 17.83
N GLU A 167 -24.70 3.66 18.73
CA GLU A 167 -24.45 3.90 20.14
C GLU A 167 -23.68 2.71 20.74
N LYS A 168 -22.50 3.02 21.28
CA LYS A 168 -21.77 2.32 22.36
C LYS A 168 -21.32 0.87 22.11
N SER A 169 -20.00 0.71 21.99
CA SER A 169 -19.12 -0.29 22.63
C SER A 169 -17.77 -0.27 21.89
N ALA A 170 -16.59 -0.44 22.46
CA ALA A 170 -16.05 -0.44 23.81
C ALA A 170 -14.51 -0.43 23.66
N GLU A 171 -13.82 -0.03 24.70
CA GLU A 171 -12.36 0.02 24.83
C GLU A 171 -11.69 -1.36 24.64
N GLY A 172 -10.49 -1.37 24.06
CA GLY A 172 -9.43 -2.33 24.39
C GLY A 172 -9.64 -3.80 24.05
N SER A 173 -9.62 -4.17 22.76
CA SER A 173 -9.24 -5.52 22.34
C SER A 173 -8.56 -5.49 20.97
N GLU A 174 -7.56 -6.34 20.74
CA GLU A 174 -6.96 -6.55 19.41
C GLU A 174 -8.04 -7.18 18.51
N ASP A 175 -8.75 -6.32 17.79
CA ASP A 175 -10.09 -6.63 17.29
C ASP A 175 -10.02 -7.34 15.93
N SER A 176 -9.92 -8.66 15.96
CA SER A 176 -9.99 -9.52 14.77
C SER A 176 -11.37 -9.47 14.10
N LEU A 177 -11.41 -9.21 12.80
CA LEU A 177 -12.64 -9.06 12.01
C LEU A 177 -12.93 -10.36 11.25
N ARG A 178 -14.19 -10.83 11.27
CA ARG A 178 -14.60 -11.97 10.45
C ARG A 178 -14.91 -11.53 9.03
N VAL A 179 -14.69 -12.40 8.06
CA VAL A 179 -15.01 -12.13 6.64
C VAL A 179 -16.48 -11.74 6.43
N THR A 180 -17.41 -12.20 7.27
CA THR A 180 -18.83 -11.83 7.18
C THR A 180 -19.13 -10.37 7.58
N ASP A 181 -18.21 -9.69 8.25
CA ASP A 181 -18.45 -8.38 8.85
C ASP A 181 -17.90 -7.25 7.96
N TYR A 182 -18.25 -7.26 6.68
CA TYR A 182 -17.76 -6.29 5.70
C TYR A 182 -18.07 -4.83 6.11
N SER A 183 -19.17 -4.58 6.79
CA SER A 183 -19.53 -3.24 7.28
C SER A 183 -18.51 -2.69 8.29
N SER A 184 -18.05 -3.50 9.24
CA SER A 184 -17.08 -3.07 10.26
C SER A 184 -15.67 -2.95 9.67
N ILE A 185 -15.31 -3.82 8.71
CA ILE A 185 -14.07 -3.73 7.94
C ILE A 185 -14.00 -2.41 7.16
N LEU A 186 -15.10 -2.02 6.48
CA LEU A 186 -15.16 -0.77 5.72
C LEU A 186 -15.21 0.48 6.63
N LEU A 187 -15.89 0.41 7.77
CA LEU A 187 -15.96 1.50 8.74
C LEU A 187 -14.61 1.76 9.44
N LYS A 188 -13.88 0.69 9.83
CA LYS A 188 -12.55 0.82 10.46
C LYS A 188 -11.49 1.30 9.48
N GLY A 189 -11.54 0.86 8.22
CA GLY A 189 -10.68 1.38 7.16
C GLY A 189 -10.86 2.89 6.93
N GLY A 190 -12.08 3.42 7.08
CA GLY A 190 -12.37 4.84 6.85
C GLY A 190 -11.96 5.82 7.95
N ASN A 191 -11.61 5.34 9.16
CA ASN A 191 -11.42 6.21 10.34
C ASN A 191 -9.95 6.44 10.74
N GLY A 192 -8.99 5.95 9.96
CA GLY A 192 -7.56 6.05 10.26
C GLY A 192 -6.85 7.16 9.50
N GLY A 193 -7.01 8.43 9.91
CA GLY A 193 -6.20 9.54 9.37
C GLY A 193 -6.76 10.92 9.66
N GLY A 194 -6.19 11.61 10.64
CA GLY A 194 -6.58 12.96 11.07
C GLY A 194 -6.19 14.09 10.12
N SER A 195 -6.64 14.07 8.87
CA SER A 195 -6.57 15.24 7.98
C SER A 195 -7.94 15.90 7.87
N LYS A 196 -8.15 16.98 8.63
CA LYS A 196 -9.35 17.84 8.57
C LYS A 196 -9.45 18.67 7.28
N PHE A 197 -8.87 18.23 6.17
CA PHE A 197 -8.88 19.00 4.92
C PHE A 197 -8.78 18.12 3.66
N THR A 198 -9.83 17.35 3.37
CA THR A 198 -10.33 17.11 2.00
C THR A 198 -11.73 16.45 2.03
N PRO A 199 -12.69 16.94 1.24
CA PRO A 199 -13.91 16.20 0.93
C PRO A 199 -13.59 15.12 -0.13
N GLY A 200 -12.75 14.12 0.18
CA GLY A 200 -12.21 13.17 -0.80
C GLY A 200 -12.15 11.74 -0.29
N TYR A 201 -13.20 10.97 -0.53
CA TYR A 201 -13.37 9.56 -0.13
C TYR A 201 -12.54 8.56 -0.97
N ASN A 202 -11.30 8.89 -1.34
CA ASN A 202 -10.56 8.18 -2.39
C ASN A 202 -9.19 7.66 -1.94
N ASP A 203 -8.93 7.55 -0.64
CA ASP A 203 -7.61 7.14 -0.11
C ASP A 203 -7.39 5.62 -0.16
N HIS A 204 -8.46 4.85 -0.38
CA HIS A 204 -8.44 3.39 -0.33
C HIS A 204 -9.04 2.79 -1.59
N CYS A 205 -8.66 1.56 -1.88
CA CYS A 205 -9.28 0.69 -2.88
C CYS A 205 -9.70 -0.62 -2.22
N LEU A 206 -10.57 -1.39 -2.87
CA LEU A 206 -11.10 -2.64 -2.34
C LEU A 206 -10.30 -3.80 -2.92
N MET A 207 -9.63 -4.57 -2.07
CA MET A 207 -8.95 -5.80 -2.45
C MET A 207 -9.87 -7.00 -2.20
N ILE A 208 -9.89 -7.91 -3.17
CA ILE A 208 -10.64 -9.17 -3.13
C ILE A 208 -9.64 -10.31 -3.34
N ILE A 209 -9.60 -11.26 -2.41
CA ILE A 209 -8.76 -12.47 -2.52
C ILE A 209 -9.63 -13.70 -2.26
N ASP A 210 -9.64 -14.64 -3.20
CA ASP A 210 -10.29 -15.94 -3.02
C ASP A 210 -9.23 -16.98 -2.63
N LEU A 211 -9.36 -17.54 -1.43
CA LEU A 211 -8.46 -18.57 -0.88
C LEU A 211 -9.17 -19.92 -0.83
N CYS A 212 -8.49 -20.98 -1.27
CA CYS A 212 -8.98 -22.34 -1.25
C CYS A 212 -8.23 -23.18 -0.22
N ASN A 213 -8.94 -23.95 0.59
CA ASN A 213 -8.33 -24.98 1.43
C ASN A 213 -8.13 -26.27 0.64
N ALA A 214 -6.88 -26.60 0.33
CA ALA A 214 -6.49 -27.84 -0.35
C ALA A 214 -6.24 -29.01 0.61
N TRP A 215 -6.31 -28.78 1.92
CA TRP A 215 -6.10 -29.76 2.99
C TRP A 215 -7.44 -30.39 3.42
N PRO A 216 -7.48 -31.70 3.80
CA PRO A 216 -8.72 -32.38 4.18
C PRO A 216 -9.24 -32.00 5.58
N ILE A 217 -8.57 -31.09 6.29
CA ILE A 217 -8.96 -30.60 7.62
C ILE A 217 -9.28 -29.11 7.51
N PRO A 218 -10.30 -28.58 8.24
CA PRO A 218 -10.57 -27.15 8.26
C PRO A 218 -9.34 -26.33 8.67
N ILE A 219 -9.12 -25.21 7.99
CA ILE A 219 -7.99 -24.32 8.26
C ILE A 219 -8.51 -22.93 8.59
N THR A 220 -8.03 -22.36 9.69
CA THR A 220 -8.22 -20.95 10.02
C THR A 220 -7.15 -20.14 9.30
N VAL A 221 -7.57 -19.18 8.47
CA VAL A 221 -6.69 -18.24 7.80
C VAL A 221 -6.76 -16.89 8.51
N GLU A 222 -5.60 -16.31 8.78
CA GLU A 222 -5.43 -14.97 9.34
C GLU A 222 -4.70 -14.08 8.32
N LEU A 223 -5.35 -12.99 7.91
CA LEU A 223 -4.81 -12.00 6.99
C LEU A 223 -4.64 -10.67 7.73
N ASP A 224 -3.39 -10.24 7.87
CA ASP A 224 -2.98 -9.00 8.51
C ASP A 224 -2.71 -7.95 7.44
N VAL A 225 -3.42 -6.82 7.52
CA VAL A 225 -3.19 -5.64 6.68
C VAL A 225 -2.43 -4.61 7.50
N LEU A 226 -1.24 -4.24 7.05
CA LEU A 226 -0.35 -3.30 7.72
C LEU A 226 -0.63 -1.87 7.26
N ARG A 227 -0.38 -0.89 8.13
CA ARG A 227 -0.43 0.52 7.75
C ARG A 227 0.77 0.88 6.89
N ASP A 228 0.50 1.76 5.92
CA ASP A 228 1.52 2.39 5.12
C ASP A 228 2.05 3.63 5.86
N GLU A 229 3.14 3.48 6.62
CA GLU A 229 3.80 4.60 7.31
C GLU A 229 5.14 5.03 6.68
N ASP A 230 5.61 4.34 5.62
CA ASP A 230 6.89 4.72 5.01
C ASP A 230 6.68 5.88 4.05
N SER A 231 7.11 7.08 4.44
CA SER A 231 7.36 8.18 3.51
C SER A 231 8.62 7.88 2.68
N ASP A 232 8.52 7.09 1.62
CA ASP A 232 9.43 7.00 0.45
C ASP A 232 10.98 6.90 0.64
N THR A 233 11.56 6.78 1.85
CA THR A 233 13.03 6.77 2.04
C THR A 233 13.67 5.38 2.12
N ALA A 234 12.91 4.27 2.08
CA ALA A 234 13.48 2.92 2.10
C ALA A 234 13.60 2.35 0.67
N PRO A 235 14.81 2.17 0.10
CA PRO A 235 14.96 1.78 -1.30
C PRO A 235 14.58 0.33 -1.63
N LEU A 236 14.24 -0.48 -0.63
CA LEU A 236 13.79 -1.87 -0.76
C LEU A 236 12.94 -2.20 0.47
N PRO A 237 11.83 -2.95 0.36
CA PRO A 237 11.32 -3.68 1.52
C PRO A 237 12.48 -4.54 2.05
N PRO A 238 12.75 -4.55 3.37
CA PRO A 238 13.72 -5.50 3.89
C PRO A 238 13.25 -6.90 3.49
N LEU A 239 14.13 -7.71 2.88
CA LEU A 239 13.90 -9.12 2.58
C LEU A 239 13.82 -10.00 3.85
N LEU A 240 13.72 -9.35 5.00
CA LEU A 240 13.60 -9.87 6.36
C LEU A 240 12.38 -9.16 6.99
N PRO A 241 11.66 -9.79 7.94
CA PRO A 241 10.50 -9.16 8.56
C PRO A 241 10.89 -7.79 9.10
N ALA A 242 10.40 -6.73 8.45
CA ALA A 242 10.63 -5.35 8.85
C ALA A 242 10.15 -5.16 10.29
N ASP A 243 10.76 -4.21 11.00
CA ASP A 243 10.25 -3.68 12.26
C ASP A 243 8.73 -3.59 12.21
N LYS A 244 8.06 -4.06 13.27
CA LYS A 244 6.60 -4.28 13.32
C LYS A 244 5.84 -3.04 12.82
N LYS A 245 5.54 -2.99 11.52
CA LYS A 245 4.62 -1.98 10.98
C LYS A 245 3.31 -2.11 11.74
N PRO A 246 2.69 -0.99 12.14
CA PRO A 246 1.47 -1.06 12.91
C PRO A 246 0.40 -1.77 12.09
N LEU A 247 -0.22 -2.78 12.71
CA LEU A 247 -1.35 -3.50 12.13
C LEU A 247 -2.51 -2.52 11.93
N ALA A 248 -3.04 -2.42 10.71
CA ALA A 248 -4.23 -1.63 10.43
C ALA A 248 -5.47 -2.39 10.92
N PHE A 249 -5.62 -3.63 10.49
CA PHE A 249 -6.65 -4.57 10.95
C PHE A 249 -6.27 -6.01 10.55
N LYS A 250 -6.89 -6.98 11.23
CA LYS A 250 -6.72 -8.42 11.00
C LYS A 250 -8.06 -9.01 10.56
N ILE A 251 -8.03 -9.84 9.52
CA ILE A 251 -9.20 -10.59 9.02
C ILE A 251 -8.97 -12.07 9.27
N VAL A 252 -9.98 -12.73 9.84
CA VAL A 252 -9.91 -14.16 10.17
C VAL A 252 -11.11 -14.87 9.57
N ASP A 253 -10.86 -16.02 8.94
CA ASP A 253 -11.91 -16.91 8.47
C ASP A 253 -11.51 -18.38 8.63
N VAL A 254 -12.49 -19.27 8.71
CA VAL A 254 -12.29 -20.71 8.78
C VAL A 254 -12.75 -21.32 7.47
N LEU A 255 -11.80 -21.90 6.73
CA LEU A 255 -12.05 -22.53 5.43
C LEU A 255 -12.27 -24.04 5.62
N PRO A 256 -13.47 -24.56 5.33
CA PRO A 256 -13.69 -26.00 5.28
C PRO A 256 -12.83 -26.68 4.20
N PRO A 257 -12.60 -28.00 4.30
CA PRO A 257 -11.86 -28.75 3.28
C PRO A 257 -12.44 -28.59 1.88
N GLY A 258 -11.61 -28.24 0.89
CA GLY A 258 -12.01 -28.06 -0.51
C GLY A 258 -12.88 -26.83 -0.79
N HIS A 259 -13.13 -25.99 0.22
CA HIS A 259 -13.92 -24.77 0.04
C HIS A 259 -13.05 -23.57 -0.31
N ILE A 260 -13.63 -22.70 -1.14
CA ILE A 260 -13.10 -21.37 -1.46
C ILE A 260 -13.85 -20.34 -0.62
N SER A 261 -13.11 -19.50 0.10
CA SER A 261 -13.67 -18.32 0.79
C SER A 261 -13.13 -17.03 0.18
N ARG A 262 -13.98 -16.01 0.11
CA ARG A 262 -13.68 -14.70 -0.46
C ARG A 262 -13.45 -13.67 0.64
N PHE A 263 -12.21 -13.19 0.72
CA PHE A 263 -11.79 -12.10 1.58
C PHE A 263 -11.95 -10.79 0.82
N VAL A 264 -12.65 -9.82 1.41
CA VAL A 264 -12.85 -8.48 0.83
C VAL A 264 -12.49 -7.44 1.86
N PHE A 265 -11.55 -6.55 1.54
CA PHE A 265 -11.03 -5.58 2.51
C PHE A 265 -10.41 -4.35 1.86
N PRO A 266 -10.45 -3.18 2.52
CA PRO A 266 -9.85 -1.96 2.01
C PRO A 266 -8.32 -2.04 2.11
N VAL A 267 -7.62 -1.61 1.07
CA VAL A 267 -6.16 -1.38 1.11
C VAL A 267 -5.87 0.06 0.74
N PRO A 268 -4.86 0.71 1.36
CA PRO A 268 -4.50 2.07 1.01
C PRO A 268 -4.06 2.13 -0.45
N ARG A 269 -4.42 3.23 -1.12
CA ARG A 269 -3.82 3.54 -2.41
C ARG A 269 -2.37 3.98 -2.19
N LEU A 270 -1.51 3.58 -3.11
CA LEU A 270 -0.07 3.68 -2.97
C LEU A 270 0.45 4.76 -3.90
N TYR A 271 1.27 5.66 -3.36
CA TYR A 271 2.05 6.59 -4.16
C TYR A 271 3.45 5.99 -4.36
N ILE A 272 3.95 5.99 -5.60
CA ILE A 272 5.32 5.57 -5.93
C ILE A 272 5.96 6.68 -6.76
N SER A 273 7.03 7.28 -6.24
CA SER A 273 7.72 8.40 -6.87
C SER A 273 8.27 8.10 -8.28
N ASP A 274 8.82 6.90 -8.50
CA ASP A 274 9.30 6.46 -9.81
C ASP A 274 8.87 5.01 -10.10
N PRO A 275 7.69 4.81 -10.71
CA PRO A 275 7.18 3.48 -11.05
C PRO A 275 7.92 2.85 -12.24
N THR A 276 8.79 3.59 -12.93
CA THR A 276 9.51 3.12 -14.12
C THR A 276 10.96 2.73 -13.83
N LYS A 277 11.38 2.85 -12.56
CA LYS A 277 12.70 2.51 -12.08
C LYS A 277 13.07 1.08 -12.46
N GLN A 278 14.34 0.86 -12.81
CA GLN A 278 14.84 -0.47 -13.16
C GLN A 278 14.71 -1.44 -11.99
N ILE A 279 14.24 -2.65 -12.28
CA ILE A 279 14.11 -3.75 -11.29
C ILE A 279 15.52 -4.13 -10.80
N PRO A 280 15.77 -4.13 -9.49
CA PRO A 280 17.08 -4.45 -8.93
C PRO A 280 17.41 -5.95 -9.08
N SER A 281 18.68 -6.31 -9.23
CA SER A 281 19.14 -7.70 -9.08
C SER A 281 19.50 -7.97 -7.60
N LEU A 282 18.96 -9.01 -7.01
CA LEU A 282 19.19 -9.37 -5.61
C LEU A 282 20.48 -10.17 -5.40
N SER A 283 20.96 -10.90 -6.42
CA SER A 283 22.18 -11.70 -6.27
C SER A 283 23.47 -10.85 -6.38
N SER A 284 24.41 -11.07 -5.47
CA SER A 284 25.72 -10.41 -5.47
C SER A 284 26.53 -10.71 -6.75
N HIS A 285 26.31 -11.89 -7.35
CA HIS A 285 26.96 -12.32 -8.59
C HIS A 285 26.34 -11.67 -9.85
N SER A 286 25.06 -11.28 -9.83
CA SER A 286 24.39 -10.65 -10.97
C SER A 286 24.49 -9.11 -11.01
N LYS A 287 24.95 -8.44 -9.93
CA LYS A 287 25.14 -6.98 -9.90
C LYS A 287 26.07 -6.43 -11.00
N ARG A 288 26.84 -7.27 -11.68
CA ARG A 288 27.79 -6.90 -12.74
C ARG A 288 27.33 -7.25 -14.17
N GLN A 289 26.13 -7.81 -14.34
CA GLN A 289 25.64 -8.23 -15.65
C GLN A 289 24.43 -7.40 -16.06
N PHE A 290 24.58 -6.60 -17.12
CA PHE A 290 23.44 -5.96 -17.78
C PHE A 290 22.62 -7.06 -18.47
N VAL A 291 21.45 -7.38 -17.91
CA VAL A 291 20.51 -8.31 -18.56
C VAL A 291 19.84 -7.56 -19.72
N VAL A 292 20.40 -7.73 -20.92
CA VAL A 292 19.72 -7.36 -22.16
C VAL A 292 18.75 -8.50 -22.47
N SER A 293 17.45 -8.25 -22.39
CA SER A 293 16.45 -9.26 -22.77
C SER A 293 16.70 -9.73 -24.20
N ALA A 294 16.73 -11.05 -24.43
CA ALA A 294 16.87 -11.61 -25.77
C ALA A 294 15.68 -11.22 -26.67
N HIS A 295 14.53 -10.91 -26.06
CA HIS A 295 13.34 -10.42 -26.72
C HIS A 295 13.33 -8.90 -26.83
N LYS A 296 13.07 -8.40 -28.06
CA LYS A 296 12.71 -7.01 -28.34
C LYS A 296 11.28 -6.75 -27.84
N VAL A 297 11.14 -6.58 -26.54
CA VAL A 297 9.92 -6.09 -25.90
C VAL A 297 9.77 -4.60 -26.23
N SER A 298 8.54 -4.12 -26.47
CA SER A 298 8.36 -2.68 -26.76
C SER A 298 8.59 -1.87 -25.49
N TYR A 299 9.03 -0.62 -25.66
CA TYR A 299 9.26 0.30 -24.55
C TYR A 299 8.02 0.43 -23.64
N ASP A 300 6.83 0.57 -24.24
CA ASP A 300 5.58 0.71 -23.48
C ASP A 300 5.30 -0.53 -22.63
N THR A 301 5.48 -1.73 -23.17
CA THR A 301 5.29 -2.97 -22.41
C THR A 301 6.30 -3.15 -21.29
N GLU A 302 7.54 -2.68 -21.47
CA GLU A 302 8.56 -2.69 -20.41
C GLU A 302 8.20 -1.71 -19.29
N VAL A 303 7.73 -0.50 -19.63
CA VAL A 303 7.26 0.49 -18.66
C VAL A 303 6.10 -0.06 -17.83
N THR A 304 5.09 -0.65 -18.47
CA THR A 304 3.96 -1.24 -17.74
C THR A 304 4.40 -2.40 -16.84
N ALA A 305 5.35 -3.24 -17.30
CA ALA A 305 5.87 -4.35 -16.49
C ALA A 305 6.62 -3.84 -15.24
N ARG A 306 7.43 -2.78 -15.36
CA ARG A 306 8.12 -2.16 -14.22
C ARG A 306 7.13 -1.51 -13.25
N GLU A 307 6.12 -0.82 -13.78
CA GLU A 307 5.06 -0.23 -12.95
C GLU A 307 4.34 -1.32 -12.15
N MET A 308 3.89 -2.41 -12.81
CA MET A 308 3.26 -3.54 -12.14
C MET A 308 4.16 -4.15 -11.04
N PHE A 309 5.46 -4.29 -11.32
CA PHE A 309 6.42 -4.82 -10.36
C PHE A 309 6.48 -3.98 -9.07
N TRP A 310 6.69 -2.67 -9.19
CA TRP A 310 6.87 -1.81 -8.02
C TRP A 310 5.59 -1.70 -7.16
N TYR A 311 4.44 -1.57 -7.80
CA TYR A 311 3.16 -1.59 -7.08
C TYR A 311 2.88 -2.92 -6.39
N ARG A 312 3.24 -4.04 -7.03
CA ARG A 312 3.09 -5.37 -6.43
C ARG A 312 4.01 -5.54 -5.22
N GLU A 313 5.30 -5.18 -5.34
CA GLU A 313 6.24 -5.25 -4.21
C GLU A 313 5.77 -4.40 -3.03
N ARG A 314 5.27 -3.19 -3.29
CA ARG A 314 4.74 -2.33 -2.24
C ARG A 314 3.50 -2.94 -1.59
N LEU A 315 2.57 -3.49 -2.37
CA LEU A 315 1.36 -4.13 -1.88
C LEU A 315 1.66 -5.37 -1.03
N ILE A 316 2.56 -6.25 -1.48
CA ILE A 316 2.97 -7.46 -0.73
C ILE A 316 3.60 -7.06 0.62
N GLY A 317 4.36 -5.96 0.66
CA GLY A 317 4.93 -5.42 1.89
C GLY A 317 3.90 -4.93 2.92
N LEU A 318 2.61 -4.84 2.56
CA LEU A 318 1.50 -4.47 3.44
C LEU A 318 0.62 -5.66 3.85
N LEU A 319 0.84 -6.85 3.28
CA LEU A 319 -0.03 -8.01 3.47
C LEU A 319 0.74 -9.17 4.08
N ASN A 320 0.31 -9.63 5.24
CA ASN A 320 0.81 -10.85 5.86
C ASN A 320 -0.33 -11.86 5.97
N CYS A 321 -0.15 -13.07 5.45
CA CYS A 321 -1.15 -14.11 5.53
C CYS A 321 -0.57 -15.37 6.19
N SER A 322 -1.26 -15.88 7.20
CA SER A 322 -0.88 -17.08 7.93
C SER A 322 -2.07 -18.00 8.10
N TRP A 323 -1.79 -19.28 8.29
CA TRP A 323 -2.82 -20.30 8.45
C TRP A 323 -2.52 -21.16 9.68
N LYS A 324 -3.59 -21.67 10.30
CA LYS A 324 -3.56 -22.59 11.44
C LYS A 324 -4.57 -23.70 11.21
N GLU A 325 -4.14 -24.94 11.39
CA GLU A 325 -5.02 -26.10 11.34
C GLU A 325 -6.05 -26.03 12.48
N GLY A 326 -7.33 -26.21 12.14
CA GLY A 326 -8.43 -26.17 13.09
C GLY A 326 -8.45 -27.43 13.97
N ASP A 327 -8.81 -27.25 15.24
CA ASP A 327 -9.00 -28.37 16.17
C ASP A 327 -10.27 -29.15 15.80
N MET A 328 -10.13 -30.44 15.53
CA MET A 328 -11.24 -31.36 15.24
C MET A 328 -12.02 -31.79 16.50
N THR A 329 -11.67 -31.31 17.71
CA THR A 329 -12.30 -31.78 18.95
C THR A 329 -13.45 -30.89 19.44
N ARG A 330 -14.61 -31.07 18.81
CA ARG A 330 -15.90 -30.82 19.46
C ARG A 330 -16.85 -31.96 19.16
N ASP A 331 -16.74 -33.05 19.92
CA ASP A 331 -17.87 -33.55 20.71
C ASP A 331 -17.49 -34.69 21.66
N SER A 332 -17.97 -34.52 22.89
CA SER A 332 -18.18 -35.48 23.98
C SER A 332 -16.98 -36.20 24.65
N ASP A 333 -16.78 -35.79 25.90
CA ASP A 333 -16.51 -36.64 27.07
C ASP A 333 -15.06 -37.10 27.36
N HIS A 334 -14.52 -36.56 28.45
CA HIS A 334 -13.37 -37.01 29.26
C HIS A 334 -12.04 -37.41 28.57
N SER A 335 -11.08 -36.47 28.53
CA SER A 335 -9.67 -36.74 28.92
C SER A 335 -8.83 -35.44 28.91
N TRP A 336 -8.55 -34.88 30.09
CA TRP A 336 -7.63 -33.75 30.30
C TRP A 336 -6.15 -34.16 30.19
N ARG A 337 -5.79 -35.04 29.25
CA ARG A 337 -4.46 -35.63 29.17
C ARG A 337 -3.95 -35.72 27.73
N ASN A 338 -3.75 -34.56 27.10
CA ASN A 338 -2.60 -34.24 26.24
C ASN A 338 -2.87 -32.92 25.48
N GLU A 339 -2.72 -31.81 26.19
CA GLU A 339 -2.79 -30.44 25.68
C GLU A 339 -1.49 -30.01 24.95
N LEU A 340 -0.80 -30.97 24.28
CA LEU A 340 0.58 -30.79 23.79
C LEU A 340 0.83 -31.14 22.31
N GLU A 341 -0.20 -31.51 21.52
CA GLU A 341 -0.06 -31.65 20.07
C GLU A 341 -0.74 -30.47 19.35
N ARG A 342 0.03 -29.40 19.27
CA ARG A 342 -0.25 -28.12 18.61
C ARG A 342 -0.77 -28.34 17.19
N GLY A 343 -1.90 -27.74 16.84
CA GLY A 343 -2.34 -27.62 15.44
C GLY A 343 -1.22 -27.03 14.58
N ARG A 344 -1.07 -27.53 13.35
CA ARG A 344 -0.05 -27.04 12.41
C ARG A 344 -0.30 -25.58 12.09
N LYS A 345 0.77 -24.86 11.78
CA LYS A 345 0.70 -23.47 11.35
C LYS A 345 1.70 -23.21 10.24
N GLY A 346 1.39 -22.24 9.39
CA GLY A 346 2.30 -21.81 8.35
C GLY A 346 1.95 -20.43 7.81
N ILE A 347 2.75 -20.00 6.83
CA ILE A 347 2.60 -18.71 6.15
C ILE A 347 2.09 -18.98 4.75
N VAL A 348 1.15 -18.17 4.26
CA VAL A 348 0.74 -18.19 2.85
C VAL A 348 1.63 -17.20 2.10
N ASP A 349 2.33 -17.69 1.08
CA ASP A 349 3.19 -16.84 0.25
C ASP A 349 2.33 -15.97 -0.70
N MET A 350 2.28 -14.67 -0.40
CA MET A 350 1.54 -13.67 -1.19
C MET A 350 2.28 -13.25 -2.47
N ARG A 351 3.50 -13.74 -2.72
CA ARG A 351 4.27 -13.36 -3.92
C ARG A 351 3.68 -13.89 -5.22
N ASN A 352 2.86 -14.93 -5.16
CA ASN A 352 2.16 -15.48 -6.31
C ASN A 352 1.02 -14.56 -6.83
N LEU A 353 0.75 -13.43 -6.19
CA LEU A 353 -0.22 -12.44 -6.67
C LEU A 353 0.23 -11.82 -8.00
N LYS A 354 -0.60 -11.96 -9.03
CA LYS A 354 -0.42 -11.29 -10.32
C LYS A 354 -1.36 -10.11 -10.44
N LEU A 355 -0.81 -8.90 -10.51
CA LEU A 355 -1.59 -7.68 -10.69
C LEU A 355 -1.82 -7.40 -12.18
N LEU A 356 -3.04 -6.98 -12.53
CA LEU A 356 -3.41 -6.55 -13.87
C LEU A 356 -3.31 -5.01 -13.98
N PRO A 357 -3.14 -4.42 -15.18
CA PRO A 357 -3.10 -2.97 -15.36
C PRO A 357 -4.27 -2.23 -14.69
N ARG A 358 -5.50 -2.75 -14.85
CA ARG A 358 -6.71 -2.18 -14.21
C ARG A 358 -6.65 -2.13 -12.67
N MET A 359 -5.95 -3.09 -12.07
CA MET A 359 -5.77 -3.17 -10.62
C MET A 359 -4.77 -2.12 -10.17
N ILE A 360 -3.71 -1.91 -10.95
CA ILE A 360 -2.72 -0.85 -10.71
C ILE A 360 -3.38 0.53 -10.80
N ASP A 361 -4.22 0.77 -11.81
CA ASP A 361 -4.95 2.03 -11.93
C ASP A 361 -5.78 2.32 -10.67
N SER A 362 -6.39 1.29 -10.08
CA SER A 362 -7.17 1.41 -8.83
C SER A 362 -6.29 1.67 -7.61
N LEU A 363 -5.10 1.06 -7.56
CA LEU A 363 -4.15 1.14 -6.43
C LEU A 363 -3.30 2.42 -6.45
N ARG A 364 -2.93 2.92 -7.63
CA ARG A 364 -2.02 4.06 -7.81
C ARG A 364 -2.63 5.34 -7.26
N VAL A 365 -1.83 6.17 -6.61
CA VAL A 365 -2.06 7.61 -6.41
C VAL A 365 -1.26 8.36 -7.47
N ASP A 366 -1.92 9.22 -8.24
CA ASP A 366 -1.26 10.03 -9.27
C ASP A 366 -0.50 11.22 -8.64
N ASP A 367 0.54 11.73 -9.31
CA ASP A 367 1.31 12.91 -8.88
C ASP A 367 0.44 14.14 -8.61
N LEU A 368 -0.66 14.28 -9.36
CA LEU A 368 -1.62 15.34 -9.18
C LEU A 368 -3.02 14.73 -9.01
N GLU A 369 -3.65 15.03 -7.89
CA GLU A 369 -5.03 14.65 -7.62
C GLU A 369 -5.98 15.81 -7.91
N ILE A 370 -7.13 15.47 -8.52
CA ILE A 370 -8.18 16.43 -8.90
C ILE A 370 -9.47 16.04 -8.19
N GLY A 371 -9.97 16.93 -7.34
CA GLY A 371 -11.22 16.79 -6.59
C GLY A 371 -12.23 17.88 -6.94
N PHE A 372 -13.48 17.65 -6.57
CA PHE A 372 -14.58 18.59 -6.81
C PHE A 372 -15.43 18.78 -5.55
N ASP A 373 -15.90 20.00 -5.33
CA ASP A 373 -16.95 20.31 -4.37
C ASP A 373 -17.87 21.41 -4.93
N ILE A 374 -19.06 21.52 -4.36
CA ILE A 374 -20.07 22.48 -4.80
C ILE A 374 -20.66 23.20 -3.61
N GLU A 375 -20.59 24.52 -3.68
CA GLU A 375 -21.16 25.40 -2.68
C GLU A 375 -22.15 26.36 -3.34
N ARG A 376 -23.00 26.98 -2.51
CA ARG A 376 -23.82 28.09 -2.98
C ARG A 376 -22.92 29.29 -3.26
N PHE A 377 -23.25 30.05 -4.29
CA PHE A 377 -22.56 31.30 -4.53
C PHE A 377 -22.86 32.30 -3.40
N THR A 378 -21.84 32.66 -2.62
CA THR A 378 -21.91 33.74 -1.65
C THR A 378 -21.31 35.00 -2.27
N SER A 379 -22.13 36.02 -2.52
CA SER A 379 -21.64 37.33 -2.93
C SER A 379 -21.04 38.05 -1.72
N ASP A 380 -19.78 37.77 -1.36
CA ASP A 380 -19.05 38.63 -0.42
C ASP A 380 -18.56 39.87 -1.19
N PRO A 381 -19.07 41.09 -0.91
CA PRO A 381 -18.75 42.27 -1.70
C PRO A 381 -17.40 42.93 -1.34
N ASN A 382 -16.61 42.37 -0.43
CA ASN A 382 -15.43 43.05 0.10
C ASN A 382 -14.17 42.22 -0.12
N ILE A 383 -13.51 42.39 -1.28
CA ILE A 383 -12.04 42.38 -1.42
C ILE A 383 -11.66 42.94 -2.81
N THR A 384 -11.28 44.21 -2.84
CA THR A 384 -10.32 44.92 -3.72
C THR A 384 -10.35 46.37 -3.23
N SER A 385 -9.31 47.07 -2.79
CA SER A 385 -7.86 46.99 -2.98
C SER A 385 -7.14 47.93 -1.95
N ASN A 386 -6.01 47.46 -1.40
CA ASN A 386 -4.79 48.13 -0.92
C ASN A 386 -4.75 49.50 -0.18
N SER A 387 -4.08 49.42 0.98
CA SER A 387 -3.02 50.29 1.56
C SER A 387 -3.32 51.65 2.22
N ASN A 388 -3.13 51.62 3.56
CA ASN A 388 -2.30 52.49 4.41
C ASN A 388 -2.79 53.87 4.92
N GLN A 389 -2.54 54.04 6.23
CA GLN A 389 -2.55 55.24 7.10
C GLN A 389 -3.94 55.70 7.57
N SER A 390 -4.20 56.08 8.82
CA SER A 390 -3.49 56.03 10.11
C SER A 390 -4.47 56.57 11.18
N THR A 391 -4.26 56.16 12.45
CA THR A 391 -4.46 56.93 13.70
C THR A 391 -5.85 57.31 14.25
N ASN A 392 -6.04 56.87 15.52
CA ASN A 392 -6.74 57.52 16.66
C ASN A 392 -8.28 57.65 16.56
N SER A 393 -9.11 57.47 17.59
CA SER A 393 -8.98 57.56 19.06
C SER A 393 -10.31 57.12 19.73
N THR A 394 -10.19 56.53 20.92
CA THR A 394 -11.04 56.55 22.14
C THR A 394 -12.55 56.84 22.13
N ASP A 395 -13.23 55.99 22.92
CA ASP A 395 -14.36 56.23 23.85
C ASP A 395 -15.77 56.55 23.32
N VAL A 396 -16.76 55.75 23.73
CA VAL A 396 -17.71 56.05 24.83
C VAL A 396 -18.83 54.99 24.86
N GLN A 397 -19.08 54.45 26.06
CA GLN A 397 -20.26 53.67 26.45
C GLN A 397 -21.43 54.59 26.81
N ASP A 398 -22.67 54.21 26.46
CA ASP A 398 -23.89 54.44 27.27
C ASP A 398 -25.05 53.62 26.62
N SER A 399 -25.67 52.63 27.29
CA SER A 399 -26.88 52.73 28.14
C SER A 399 -28.02 53.54 27.46
N THR A 400 -29.30 53.16 27.38
CA THR A 400 -30.20 52.41 28.26
C THR A 400 -31.50 52.08 27.47
N ASP A 401 -32.19 51.01 27.87
CA ASP A 401 -33.62 50.65 27.64
C ASP A 401 -34.61 51.79 28.07
N PRO A 402 -35.97 51.75 27.90
CA PRO A 402 -36.83 50.56 27.77
C PRO A 402 -38.11 50.65 26.88
N SER A 403 -38.69 49.47 26.61
CA SER A 403 -40.13 49.14 26.56
C SER A 403 -41.12 49.99 25.74
N GLN A 404 -41.75 49.36 24.75
CA GLN A 404 -43.21 49.41 24.58
C GLN A 404 -43.76 48.18 23.84
N GLN A 405 -44.67 47.50 24.52
CA GLN A 405 -45.50 46.40 24.01
C GLN A 405 -46.54 46.97 23.04
N CYS A 406 -46.81 46.27 21.94
CA CYS A 406 -48.18 46.15 21.45
C CYS A 406 -48.39 44.82 20.72
N SER A 407 -49.16 43.96 21.37
CA SER A 407 -49.65 42.70 20.89
C SER A 407 -50.89 42.91 20.01
N THR A 408 -50.90 42.35 18.80
CA THR A 408 -52.13 41.86 18.15
C THR A 408 -51.83 40.57 17.40
N VAL A 409 -52.69 39.57 17.64
CA VAL A 409 -52.64 38.18 17.16
C VAL A 409 -53.41 38.08 15.81
N PRO A 410 -53.49 36.92 15.12
CA PRO A 410 -52.95 36.74 13.78
C PRO A 410 -54.04 36.58 12.71
N THR A 411 -53.79 37.08 11.50
CA THR A 411 -54.56 36.63 10.32
C THR A 411 -53.72 35.61 9.58
N SER A 412 -54.16 34.35 9.67
CA SER A 412 -53.61 33.19 8.99
C SER A 412 -53.39 33.45 7.49
N GLY A 413 -52.13 33.70 7.13
CA GLY A 413 -51.65 33.68 5.76
C GLY A 413 -51.54 32.22 5.29
N LEU A 414 -52.06 31.98 4.09
CA LEU A 414 -51.85 30.75 3.33
C LEU A 414 -50.33 30.60 3.09
N GLY A 415 -49.68 29.77 3.91
CA GLY A 415 -48.27 29.46 3.75
C GLY A 415 -48.06 28.63 2.49
N THR A 416 -47.68 29.28 1.40
CA THR A 416 -46.92 28.61 0.36
C THR A 416 -45.57 28.25 0.98
N SER A 417 -45.41 26.99 1.35
CA SER A 417 -44.13 26.43 1.76
C SER A 417 -43.12 26.65 0.63
N SER A 418 -42.27 27.67 0.74
CA SER A 418 -41.06 27.77 -0.05
C SER A 418 -40.15 26.62 0.37
N LEU A 419 -40.24 25.51 -0.34
CA LEU A 419 -39.23 24.45 -0.31
C LEU A 419 -37.90 25.11 -0.69
N GLN A 420 -37.09 25.45 0.30
CA GLN A 420 -35.70 25.84 0.08
C GLN A 420 -35.00 24.62 -0.50
N SER A 421 -34.81 24.61 -1.81
CA SER A 421 -34.04 23.60 -2.53
C SER A 421 -32.57 23.70 -2.11
N SER A 422 -32.16 22.87 -1.16
CA SER A 422 -30.77 22.80 -0.67
C SER A 422 -29.90 21.94 -1.58
N ILE A 423 -28.64 22.36 -1.74
CA ILE A 423 -27.60 21.50 -2.32
C ILE A 423 -27.46 20.29 -1.40
N SER A 424 -27.52 19.09 -1.96
CA SER A 424 -27.26 17.85 -1.22
C SER A 424 -26.21 17.03 -1.94
N ARG A 425 -25.13 16.71 -1.24
CA ARG A 425 -24.08 15.82 -1.74
C ARG A 425 -24.55 14.37 -1.60
N LEU A 426 -24.68 13.67 -2.73
CA LEU A 426 -25.13 12.28 -2.79
C LEU A 426 -23.96 11.29 -2.80
N SER A 427 -22.81 11.70 -3.32
CA SER A 427 -21.57 10.91 -3.32
C SER A 427 -20.34 11.82 -3.28
N ALA A 428 -19.14 11.23 -3.30
CA ALA A 428 -17.90 12.00 -3.35
C ALA A 428 -17.83 13.00 -4.52
N SER A 429 -18.44 12.70 -5.67
CA SER A 429 -18.46 13.59 -6.83
C SER A 429 -19.86 13.87 -7.37
N THR A 430 -20.92 13.38 -6.73
CA THR A 430 -22.31 13.55 -7.18
C THR A 430 -23.06 14.49 -6.26
N PHE A 431 -23.65 15.53 -6.83
CA PHE A 431 -24.34 16.58 -6.12
C PHE A 431 -25.73 16.77 -6.71
N ARG A 432 -26.74 16.83 -5.86
CA ARG A 432 -28.06 17.33 -6.24
C ARG A 432 -28.08 18.83 -6.02
N VAL A 433 -28.43 19.56 -7.07
CA VAL A 433 -28.36 21.02 -7.11
C VAL A 433 -29.69 21.62 -7.55
N PRO A 434 -30.06 22.79 -7.02
CA PRO A 434 -31.25 23.50 -7.46
C PRO A 434 -31.09 24.08 -8.85
N LYS A 435 -32.14 23.95 -9.67
CA LYS A 435 -32.22 24.65 -10.95
C LYS A 435 -32.20 26.18 -10.78
N SER A 436 -31.52 26.86 -11.71
CA SER A 436 -31.48 28.33 -11.83
C SER A 436 -30.91 29.06 -10.61
N GLU A 437 -30.12 28.39 -9.77
CA GLU A 437 -29.36 29.00 -8.68
C GLU A 437 -27.88 29.21 -9.09
N PHE A 438 -27.26 30.27 -8.58
CA PHE A 438 -25.83 30.48 -8.73
C PHE A 438 -25.08 29.61 -7.74
N LEU A 439 -24.20 28.76 -8.26
CA LEU A 439 -23.39 27.83 -7.49
C LEU A 439 -21.92 28.10 -7.77
N THR A 440 -21.05 27.71 -6.84
CA THR A 440 -19.60 27.74 -7.02
C THR A 440 -19.09 26.31 -7.08
N LEU A 441 -18.55 25.93 -8.24
CA LEU A 441 -17.77 24.70 -8.41
C LEU A 441 -16.36 24.96 -7.90
N LYS A 442 -15.95 24.26 -6.84
CA LYS A 442 -14.58 24.23 -6.35
C LYS A 442 -13.85 23.03 -6.91
N VAL A 443 -12.74 23.29 -7.61
CA VAL A 443 -11.85 22.26 -8.14
C VAL A 443 -10.59 22.27 -7.30
N PHE A 444 -10.33 21.16 -6.60
CA PHE A 444 -9.17 20.99 -5.74
C PHE A 444 -8.08 20.30 -6.55
N LEU A 445 -6.89 20.89 -6.52
CA LEU A 445 -5.67 20.29 -7.07
C LEU A 445 -4.72 20.04 -5.93
N GLN A 446 -4.22 18.81 -5.81
CA GLN A 446 -3.24 18.43 -4.79
C GLN A 446 -2.02 17.81 -5.46
N ASN A 447 -0.86 18.42 -5.29
CA ASN A 447 0.41 17.86 -5.72
C ASN A 447 0.84 16.78 -4.71
N ASN A 448 0.70 15.51 -5.06
CA ASN A 448 1.12 14.39 -4.23
C ASN A 448 2.61 14.08 -4.34
N SER A 449 3.34 14.69 -5.27
CA SER A 449 4.76 14.46 -5.40
C SER A 449 5.54 15.03 -4.20
N PRO A 450 6.52 14.27 -3.66
CA PRO A 450 7.30 14.68 -2.49
C PRO A 450 8.42 15.67 -2.82
N THR A 451 8.87 15.74 -4.08
CA THR A 451 10.06 16.53 -4.46
C THR A 451 9.88 17.38 -5.70
N MET A 452 8.97 17.01 -6.61
CA MET A 452 8.75 17.71 -7.88
C MET A 452 7.61 18.74 -7.76
N PRO A 453 7.85 20.00 -8.12
CA PRO A 453 6.80 21.00 -8.31
C PRO A 453 6.10 20.80 -9.67
N ILE A 454 4.85 21.25 -9.78
CA ILE A 454 4.01 21.09 -10.98
C ILE A 454 3.50 22.47 -11.41
N HIS A 455 3.71 22.85 -12.67
CA HIS A 455 3.11 24.06 -13.26
C HIS A 455 1.83 23.69 -14.05
N PRO A 456 0.63 23.85 -13.47
CA PRO A 456 -0.57 23.23 -14.01
C PRO A 456 -1.36 24.13 -14.96
N LEU A 457 -1.88 23.53 -16.02
CA LEU A 457 -2.93 24.09 -16.88
C LEU A 457 -4.20 23.28 -16.68
N LEU A 458 -5.16 23.81 -15.91
CA LEU A 458 -6.44 23.16 -15.69
C LEU A 458 -7.37 23.38 -16.88
N ARG A 459 -8.02 22.32 -17.34
CA ARG A 459 -9.10 22.33 -18.33
C ARG A 459 -10.32 21.57 -17.79
N LEU A 460 -11.45 22.27 -17.71
CA LEU A 460 -12.75 21.69 -17.37
C LEU A 460 -13.52 21.37 -18.65
N GLN A 461 -14.22 20.24 -18.64
CA GLN A 461 -14.98 19.69 -19.76
C GLN A 461 -16.40 19.36 -19.29
N PRO A 462 -17.31 20.35 -19.28
CA PRO A 462 -18.72 20.11 -18.98
C PRO A 462 -19.39 19.36 -20.15
N SER A 463 -20.27 18.41 -19.84
CA SER A 463 -21.11 17.67 -20.78
C SER A 463 -22.47 17.33 -20.16
N VAL A 464 -23.42 16.95 -21.02
CA VAL A 464 -24.68 16.35 -20.58
C VAL A 464 -24.44 14.85 -20.45
N ARG A 465 -24.84 14.28 -19.31
CA ARG A 465 -24.55 12.88 -19.00
C ARG A 465 -25.21 11.94 -20.01
N ASN A 466 -24.50 10.87 -20.37
CA ASN A 466 -24.96 9.83 -21.29
C ASN A 466 -25.31 10.35 -22.70
N GLN A 467 -24.81 11.52 -23.09
CA GLN A 467 -24.97 12.04 -24.44
C GLN A 467 -23.62 12.17 -25.14
N PRO A 468 -23.51 11.76 -26.42
CA PRO A 468 -22.28 11.94 -27.17
C PRO A 468 -22.00 13.43 -27.39
N HIS A 469 -20.71 13.80 -27.42
CA HIS A 469 -20.27 15.19 -27.56
C HIS A 469 -20.84 15.93 -28.79
N THR A 470 -21.28 15.21 -29.82
CA THR A 470 -21.90 15.80 -31.02
C THR A 470 -23.27 16.44 -30.76
N HIS A 471 -24.00 16.01 -29.73
CA HIS A 471 -25.26 16.62 -29.29
C HIS A 471 -25.05 17.78 -28.29
N ALA A 472 -23.80 18.11 -27.94
CA ALA A 472 -23.46 19.15 -26.96
C ALA A 472 -23.63 20.59 -27.45
N LEU A 473 -24.10 20.82 -28.68
CA LEU A 473 -24.37 22.17 -29.22
C LEU A 473 -25.39 22.96 -28.37
N ASP A 474 -26.24 22.26 -27.62
CA ASP A 474 -27.20 22.86 -26.68
C ASP A 474 -26.68 22.99 -25.24
N LEU A 475 -25.45 22.56 -24.92
CA LEU A 475 -24.94 22.57 -23.54
C LEU A 475 -24.97 23.99 -22.95
N GLN A 476 -24.58 25.00 -23.72
CA GLN A 476 -24.58 26.40 -23.30
C GLN A 476 -25.99 26.94 -22.99
N ARG A 477 -27.06 26.29 -23.49
CA ARG A 477 -28.45 26.62 -23.17
C ARG A 477 -28.95 25.91 -21.91
N ARG A 478 -28.21 24.91 -21.42
CA ARG A 478 -28.61 24.01 -20.33
C ARG A 478 -27.75 24.18 -19.08
N LEU A 479 -26.48 24.51 -19.24
CA LEU A 479 -25.52 24.74 -18.16
C LEU A 479 -24.71 25.99 -18.50
N ALA A 480 -24.73 26.98 -17.62
CA ALA A 480 -23.93 28.19 -17.71
C ALA A 480 -22.76 28.11 -16.73
N TRP A 481 -21.65 28.76 -17.08
CA TRP A 481 -20.48 28.91 -16.21
C TRP A 481 -19.85 30.29 -16.40
N THR A 482 -19.08 30.73 -15.41
CA THR A 482 -18.34 32.00 -15.45
C THR A 482 -16.88 31.76 -15.84
N GLY A 483 -16.28 32.73 -16.53
CA GLY A 483 -14.85 32.71 -16.86
C GLY A 483 -14.45 31.69 -17.94
N MET A 484 -13.17 31.32 -17.94
CA MET A 484 -12.60 30.38 -18.89
C MET A 484 -12.53 28.98 -18.26
N LEU A 485 -12.98 27.96 -19.00
CA LEU A 485 -12.85 26.57 -18.58
C LEU A 485 -11.40 26.07 -18.64
N GLN A 486 -10.52 26.79 -19.33
CA GLN A 486 -9.10 26.52 -19.36
C GLN A 486 -8.35 27.69 -18.71
N GLN A 487 -7.53 27.40 -17.71
CA GLN A 487 -6.76 28.41 -16.98
C GLN A 487 -5.40 27.88 -16.55
N GLY A 488 -4.37 28.70 -16.73
CA GLY A 488 -3.04 28.44 -16.18
C GLY A 488 -3.02 28.81 -14.71
N LEU A 489 -2.45 27.95 -13.87
CA LEU A 489 -2.37 28.14 -12.43
C LEU A 489 -0.93 28.43 -12.01
N PRO A 490 -0.73 29.05 -10.83
CA PRO A 490 0.60 29.15 -10.24
C PRO A 490 1.27 27.78 -10.08
N VAL A 491 2.60 27.79 -9.97
CA VAL A 491 3.37 26.58 -9.69
C VAL A 491 2.94 26.02 -8.34
N LEU A 492 2.59 24.74 -8.31
CA LEU A 492 2.30 23.99 -7.08
C LEU A 492 3.59 23.33 -6.61
N GLY A 493 4.09 23.74 -5.45
CA GLY A 493 5.17 23.09 -4.74
C GLY A 493 4.84 21.66 -4.31
N PRO A 494 5.83 20.88 -3.85
CA PRO A 494 5.62 19.54 -3.33
C PRO A 494 4.60 19.53 -2.19
N LYS A 495 3.64 18.60 -2.22
CA LYS A 495 2.54 18.51 -1.24
C LYS A 495 1.62 19.74 -1.15
N GLU A 496 1.79 20.73 -2.03
CA GLU A 496 0.95 21.93 -2.07
C GLU A 496 -0.45 21.63 -2.66
N LYS A 497 -1.43 22.43 -2.23
CA LYS A 497 -2.81 22.38 -2.71
C LYS A 497 -3.20 23.72 -3.32
N ALA A 498 -4.00 23.66 -4.37
CA ALA A 498 -4.69 24.82 -4.93
C ALA A 498 -6.19 24.55 -5.06
N VAL A 499 -6.98 25.62 -4.93
CA VAL A 499 -8.42 25.59 -5.14
C VAL A 499 -8.74 26.58 -6.24
N VAL A 500 -9.54 26.12 -7.19
CA VAL A 500 -10.00 26.92 -8.31
C VAL A 500 -11.52 26.99 -8.25
N GLU A 501 -12.06 28.20 -8.34
CA GLU A 501 -13.49 28.43 -8.23
C GLU A 501 -14.06 28.86 -9.58
N VAL A 502 -15.14 28.18 -9.99
CA VAL A 502 -15.88 28.50 -11.22
C VAL A 502 -17.35 28.62 -10.87
N GLY A 503 -17.96 29.76 -11.17
CA GLY A 503 -19.40 29.93 -11.00
C GLY A 503 -20.13 29.07 -12.02
N ILE A 504 -21.13 28.31 -11.59
CA ILE A 504 -21.95 27.46 -12.46
C ILE A 504 -23.44 27.62 -12.14
N THR A 505 -24.29 27.43 -13.16
CA THR A 505 -25.75 27.45 -13.01
C THR A 505 -26.40 26.47 -13.97
N ALA A 506 -27.17 25.53 -13.45
CA ALA A 506 -28.03 24.66 -14.26
C ALA A 506 -29.28 25.43 -14.71
N LEU A 507 -29.46 25.62 -16.02
CA LEU A 507 -30.58 26.36 -16.62
C LEU A 507 -31.80 25.47 -16.87
N CYS A 508 -31.63 24.16 -16.88
CA CYS A 508 -32.71 23.17 -16.98
C CYS A 508 -32.48 22.00 -16.03
N THR A 509 -33.55 21.24 -15.81
CA THR A 509 -33.47 19.96 -15.11
C THR A 509 -32.69 18.96 -15.95
N GLY A 510 -31.86 18.15 -15.32
CA GLY A 510 -31.08 17.12 -16.03
C GLY A 510 -29.82 16.71 -15.30
N GLU A 511 -29.12 15.74 -15.89
CA GLU A 511 -27.85 15.23 -15.38
C GLU A 511 -26.70 15.83 -16.19
N PHE A 512 -25.81 16.54 -15.50
CA PHE A 512 -24.61 17.12 -16.07
C PHE A 512 -23.38 16.48 -15.48
N GLU A 513 -22.29 16.46 -16.23
CA GLU A 513 -20.99 15.96 -15.82
C GLU A 513 -19.93 16.99 -16.17
N ILE A 514 -18.97 17.18 -15.27
CA ILE A 514 -17.83 18.07 -15.47
C ILE A 514 -16.58 17.23 -15.25
N GLY A 515 -15.91 16.89 -16.34
CA GLY A 515 -14.58 16.31 -16.31
C GLY A 515 -13.51 17.38 -16.10
N ALA A 516 -12.36 16.99 -15.56
CA ALA A 516 -11.20 17.85 -15.49
C ALA A 516 -9.96 17.13 -16.02
N SER A 517 -9.11 17.87 -16.73
CA SER A 517 -7.77 17.44 -17.10
C SER A 517 -6.79 18.54 -16.74
N VAL A 518 -5.62 18.18 -16.23
CA VAL A 518 -4.53 19.11 -15.96
C VAL A 518 -3.34 18.72 -16.83
N GLU A 519 -2.85 19.65 -17.63
CA GLU A 519 -1.65 19.48 -18.43
C GLU A 519 -0.48 20.20 -17.76
N GLU A 520 0.70 19.58 -17.73
CA GLU A 520 1.92 20.24 -17.27
C GLU A 520 2.41 21.23 -18.34
N ILE A 521 2.43 22.53 -18.00
CA ILE A 521 2.85 23.60 -18.92
C ILE A 521 4.33 23.46 -19.24
N ARG A 522 5.14 23.21 -18.21
CA ARG A 522 6.59 23.01 -18.28
C ARG A 522 7.04 22.09 -17.16
N SER A 523 8.00 21.22 -17.44
CA SER A 523 8.64 20.41 -16.41
C SER A 523 9.64 21.26 -15.64
N LEU A 524 9.48 21.30 -14.32
CA LEU A 524 10.39 22.01 -13.41
C LEU A 524 11.37 21.02 -12.76
N PRO A 525 12.58 21.47 -12.38
CA PRO A 525 13.52 20.62 -11.65
C PRO A 525 13.01 20.30 -10.24
N PRO A 526 13.43 19.16 -9.64
CA PRO A 526 13.10 18.84 -8.26
C PRO A 526 13.66 19.89 -7.30
N ILE A 527 12.90 20.17 -6.23
CA ILE A 527 13.40 20.99 -5.14
C ILE A 527 14.38 20.13 -4.32
N MET A 528 15.67 20.40 -4.44
CA MET A 528 16.67 19.77 -3.58
C MET A 528 16.58 20.44 -2.20
N GLN A 529 16.16 19.67 -1.18
CA GLN A 529 16.32 20.10 0.21
C GLN A 529 17.81 20.12 0.52
N ASN A 530 18.45 21.27 0.36
CA ASN A 530 19.75 21.50 0.97
C ASN A 530 19.52 21.43 2.48
N GLN A 531 20.16 20.47 3.16
CA GLN A 531 20.36 20.56 4.59
C GLN A 531 21.07 21.89 4.85
N GLU A 532 20.36 22.83 5.45
CA GLU A 532 20.93 24.10 5.87
C GLU A 532 22.04 23.79 6.89
N ASN A 533 23.29 23.87 6.43
CA ASN A 533 24.37 24.24 7.33
C ASN A 533 24.09 25.68 7.72
N ASP A 534 23.51 25.86 8.92
CA ASP A 534 23.46 27.14 9.61
C ASP A 534 24.87 27.74 9.63
N ASN A 535 25.10 28.74 8.77
CA ASN A 535 25.96 29.87 9.13
C ASN A 535 25.73 31.08 8.23
N ASP A 536 25.63 32.19 8.94
CA ASP A 536 25.59 33.59 8.54
C ASP A 536 24.33 34.14 7.88
N GLY A 537 23.64 34.94 8.71
CA GLY A 537 22.55 35.79 8.32
C GLY A 537 22.98 36.84 7.29
N ASN A 538 22.18 36.94 6.24
CA ASN A 538 22.01 38.19 5.53
C ASN A 538 20.57 38.26 5.02
N ASP A 539 19.83 39.23 5.56
CA ASP A 539 18.47 39.56 5.16
C ASP A 539 18.48 40.09 3.73
N GLY A 540 18.09 39.23 2.79
CA GLY A 540 17.78 39.60 1.42
C GLY A 540 16.60 38.76 0.96
N LYS A 541 15.46 39.42 0.69
CA LYS A 541 14.31 38.83 -0.01
C LYS A 541 14.80 38.09 -1.26
N LYS A 542 14.90 36.76 -1.20
CA LYS A 542 15.12 35.93 -2.38
C LYS A 542 13.78 35.80 -3.10
N GLU A 543 13.60 36.59 -4.16
CA GLU A 543 12.69 36.19 -5.22
C GLU A 543 13.21 34.86 -5.78
N GLU A 544 12.43 33.78 -5.64
CA GLU A 544 12.71 32.49 -6.25
C GLU A 544 12.61 32.63 -7.78
N SER A 545 13.70 33.10 -8.39
CA SER A 545 13.83 33.12 -9.84
C SER A 545 14.02 31.68 -10.33
N TYR A 546 12.93 31.07 -10.82
CA TYR A 546 13.02 29.86 -11.62
C TYR A 546 13.81 30.21 -12.90
N ALA A 547 15.11 29.94 -12.90
CA ALA A 547 15.97 30.16 -14.05
C ALA A 547 15.36 29.47 -15.28
N ILE A 548 15.11 30.25 -16.33
CA ILE A 548 14.66 29.78 -17.63
C ILE A 548 15.88 29.13 -18.30
N GLU A 549 16.16 27.89 -17.97
CA GLU A 549 16.97 27.05 -18.85
C GLU A 549 16.02 26.39 -19.84
N ASP A 550 16.00 26.97 -21.04
CA ASP A 550 15.43 26.38 -22.24
C ASP A 550 16.24 25.10 -22.53
N MET A 551 15.88 23.99 -21.88
CA MET A 551 16.45 22.64 -22.10
C MET A 551 15.97 22.06 -23.43
N GLY A 552 16.13 22.85 -24.49
CA GLY A 552 16.22 22.38 -25.84
C GLY A 552 17.65 21.88 -26.08
N ILE A 553 17.76 20.62 -26.48
CA ILE A 553 18.93 20.06 -27.18
C ILE A 553 20.11 19.69 -26.27
N LEU A 554 19.94 18.69 -25.38
CA LEU A 554 21.03 17.75 -25.03
C LEU A 554 20.48 16.47 -24.37
N GLY A 555 20.21 15.46 -25.20
CA GLY A 555 20.32 14.04 -24.86
C GLY A 555 19.31 13.40 -23.90
N GLY A 556 18.26 12.79 -24.46
CA GLY A 556 17.54 11.67 -23.83
C GLY A 556 16.05 11.91 -23.56
N ALA A 557 15.21 11.51 -24.52
CA ALA A 557 13.73 11.55 -24.50
C ALA A 557 13.12 12.95 -24.29
N LEU A 558 12.41 13.45 -25.30
CA LEU A 558 11.37 14.46 -25.10
C LEU A 558 10.47 13.96 -23.96
N ARG A 559 10.62 14.49 -22.74
CA ARG A 559 9.67 14.22 -21.67
C ARG A 559 8.32 14.70 -22.19
N SER A 560 7.49 13.74 -22.59
CA SER A 560 6.12 14.02 -23.03
C SER A 560 5.45 14.84 -21.93
N ARG A 561 4.68 15.85 -22.33
CA ARG A 561 3.90 16.64 -21.36
C ARG A 561 3.02 15.68 -20.57
N ARG A 562 3.12 15.71 -19.25
CA ARG A 562 2.29 14.91 -18.36
C ARG A 562 0.88 15.50 -18.38
N ILE A 563 -0.11 14.62 -18.48
CA ILE A 563 -1.52 14.98 -18.44
C ILE A 563 -2.18 14.11 -17.39
N TRP A 564 -2.85 14.74 -16.44
CA TRP A 564 -3.64 14.08 -15.41
C TRP A 564 -5.11 14.30 -15.70
N HIS A 565 -5.93 13.28 -15.49
CA HIS A 565 -7.37 13.35 -15.64
C HIS A 565 -8.03 13.10 -14.29
N SER A 566 -9.15 13.79 -14.03
CA SER A 566 -9.99 13.48 -12.88
C SER A 566 -10.49 12.05 -13.00
N ARG A 567 -10.24 11.22 -11.98
CA ARG A 567 -10.66 9.80 -11.99
C ARG A 567 -12.17 9.61 -12.06
N ILE A 568 -12.90 10.53 -11.44
CA ILE A 568 -14.35 10.56 -11.44
C ILE A 568 -14.79 11.98 -11.81
N PRO A 569 -15.69 12.17 -12.79
CA PRO A 569 -16.22 13.49 -13.09
C PRO A 569 -17.11 14.00 -11.94
N CYS A 570 -17.26 15.31 -11.85
CA CYS A 570 -18.28 15.94 -11.01
C CYS A 570 -19.64 15.79 -11.68
N VAL A 571 -20.60 15.14 -11.01
CA VAL A 571 -21.95 14.90 -11.52
C VAL A 571 -22.93 15.82 -10.82
N LEU A 572 -23.70 16.58 -11.59
CA LEU A 572 -24.77 17.47 -11.13
C LEU A 572 -26.12 16.86 -11.50
N LEU A 573 -26.95 16.60 -10.50
CA LEU A 573 -28.37 16.27 -10.68
C LEU A 573 -29.17 17.55 -10.43
N ALA A 574 -29.56 18.24 -11.49
CA ALA A 574 -30.31 19.47 -11.40
C ALA A 574 -31.81 19.18 -11.43
N ASP A 575 -32.51 19.54 -10.34
CA ASP A 575 -33.96 19.37 -10.14
C ASP A 575 -34.69 20.71 -9.98
#